data_AF-A0A2M7NV52-F1
#
_entry.id   AF-A0A2M7NV52-F1
#
_cell.length_a   1.000
_cell.length_b   1.000
_cell.length_c   1.000
_cell.angle_alpha   90.00
_cell.angle_beta   90.00
_cell.angle_gamma   90.00
#
_symmetry.space_group_name_H-M   'P 1'
#
loop_
_entity.id
_entity.type
_entity.pdbx_description
1 polymer ?
#
loop_
_entity_poly.entity_id
_entity_poly.type
_entity_poly.pdbx_seq_one_letter_code
_entity_poly.pdbx_strand_id
1 'polypeptide(L)'
;MREIRLERVKGKDFASTTRFLDIQTKSYQDFLQADVPPLERKPIGLEGAFQDIFPIVSTNGRMELEYAGYSVGQPSLTEVEARKKELTYSIPVKVTLRLKKYREQGAVPHIFEKEINFCNIPYMTKSGNFIINGNDRVIVNQLHRSPGVIFEEAAAHEVTQLGRQKYTAGIIPYRGAWVEFEFDYDNALIVVIDRRKKFPATVILRALGLETNDRIVETFYKTEEVPVGSIDLETPESVYLGKTLPPSADGKVLYYAGCEINADLLQFAIAAGMKKITVITKASAADNVAILETLKKDSVRSKKQAIVEFFKKLRIQEFISEATANEFFSTLLFKSTKRYDLSFVGRYKINLRLAKTYEKLGLKEPSLSRRTLCYEDILAAMYNV
;
A
#
# COMPACT_ATOMS: atom_id res chain seq x y z
N MET A 1 -56.29 19.34 22.01
CA MET A 1 -55.34 19.51 23.14
C MET A 1 -53.97 19.08 22.67
N ARG A 2 -52.96 19.97 22.67
CA ARG A 2 -51.55 19.55 22.55
C ARG A 2 -51.10 19.21 23.97
N GLU A 3 -50.73 17.96 24.22
CA GLU A 3 -50.10 17.58 25.49
C GLU A 3 -48.75 18.33 25.59
N ILE A 4 -48.66 19.23 26.55
CA ILE A 4 -47.43 19.96 26.85
C ILE A 4 -46.64 19.08 27.82
N ARG A 5 -45.52 18.54 27.36
CA ARG A 5 -44.57 17.80 28.20
C ARG A 5 -43.69 18.80 28.94
N LEU A 6 -43.93 19.01 30.23
CA LEU A 6 -43.10 19.84 31.09
C LEU A 6 -41.84 19.05 31.50
N GLU A 7 -40.73 19.25 30.80
CA GLU A 7 -39.42 18.74 31.23
C GLU A 7 -38.68 19.81 32.04
N ARG A 8 -38.46 19.56 33.34
CA ARG A 8 -37.54 20.36 34.17
C ARG A 8 -36.11 19.88 33.92
N VAL A 9 -35.44 20.46 32.93
CA VAL A 9 -34.00 20.25 32.72
C VAL A 9 -33.23 21.43 33.31
N LYS A 10 -32.48 21.21 34.39
CA LYS A 10 -31.49 22.19 34.88
C LYS A 10 -30.22 22.05 34.04
N GLY A 11 -30.08 22.87 33.01
CA GLY A 11 -28.91 22.95 32.14
C GLY A 11 -29.16 23.94 31.02
N LYS A 12 -28.12 24.65 30.55
CA LYS A 12 -28.21 25.42 29.31
C LYS A 12 -27.91 24.46 28.16
N ASP A 13 -28.79 24.38 27.16
CA ASP A 13 -28.47 23.72 25.90
C ASP A 13 -27.37 24.52 25.19
N PHE A 14 -26.15 23.98 25.17
CA PHE A 14 -24.99 24.61 24.53
C PHE A 14 -24.87 24.26 23.04
N ALA A 15 -25.63 23.28 22.54
CA ALA A 15 -25.60 22.86 21.14
C ALA A 15 -27.01 22.91 20.54
N SER A 16 -27.15 23.64 19.43
CA SER A 16 -28.37 23.61 18.61
C SER A 16 -28.68 22.19 18.15
N THR A 17 -29.95 21.85 18.01
CA THR A 17 -30.42 20.54 17.55
C THR A 17 -29.76 20.14 16.22
N THR A 18 -28.86 19.17 16.27
CA THR A 18 -28.22 18.61 15.07
C THR A 18 -29.27 17.90 14.21
N ARG A 19 -29.26 18.11 12.89
CA ARG A 19 -30.17 17.40 11.99
C ARG A 19 -29.65 15.98 11.75
N PHE A 20 -30.39 14.98 12.22
CA PHE A 20 -29.98 13.57 12.22
C PHE A 20 -29.70 12.97 10.83
N LEU A 21 -30.22 13.59 9.76
CA LEU A 21 -30.04 13.13 8.38
C LEU A 21 -28.81 13.73 7.69
N ASP A 22 -28.11 14.68 8.34
CA ASP A 22 -27.04 15.48 7.71
C ASP A 22 -25.91 14.62 7.14
N ILE A 23 -25.56 13.53 7.82
CA ILE A 23 -24.49 12.63 7.35
C ILE A 23 -24.86 12.03 5.98
N GLN A 24 -26.10 11.56 5.82
CA GLN A 24 -26.57 10.94 4.58
C GLN A 24 -26.75 11.98 3.48
N THR A 25 -27.45 13.08 3.79
CA THR A 25 -27.78 14.11 2.81
C THR A 25 -26.53 14.82 2.30
N LYS A 26 -25.60 15.19 3.19
CA LYS A 26 -24.35 15.84 2.81
C LYS A 26 -23.45 14.92 2.00
N SER A 27 -23.30 13.65 2.39
CA SER A 27 -22.52 12.67 1.64
C SER A 27 -23.02 12.50 0.20
N TYR A 28 -24.35 12.45 0.03
CA TYR A 28 -24.95 12.33 -1.29
C TYR A 28 -24.85 13.62 -2.13
N GLN A 29 -24.97 14.80 -1.49
CA GLN A 29 -24.71 16.10 -2.13
C GLN A 29 -23.25 16.22 -2.58
N ASP A 30 -22.30 15.83 -1.73
CA ASP A 30 -20.86 15.81 -2.05
C ASP A 30 -20.56 14.82 -3.17
N PHE A 31 -21.30 13.70 -3.26
CA PHE A 31 -21.17 12.73 -4.35
C PHE A 31 -21.63 13.32 -5.70
N LEU A 32 -22.81 13.96 -5.74
CA LEU A 32 -23.43 14.44 -6.98
C LEU A 32 -22.94 15.81 -7.42
N GLN A 33 -22.66 16.72 -6.48
CA GLN A 33 -22.34 18.13 -6.71
C GLN A 33 -23.25 18.80 -7.76
N ALA A 34 -24.55 18.47 -7.71
CA ALA A 34 -25.53 18.86 -8.73
C ALA A 34 -25.70 20.38 -8.82
N ASP A 35 -25.67 21.06 -7.67
CA ASP A 35 -25.84 22.50 -7.55
C ASP A 35 -24.52 23.29 -7.65
N VAL A 36 -23.39 22.60 -7.87
CA VAL A 36 -22.06 23.22 -7.97
C VAL A 36 -21.71 23.42 -9.45
N PRO A 37 -21.34 24.65 -9.87
CA PRO A 37 -20.88 24.92 -11.23
C PRO A 37 -19.71 23.98 -11.61
N PRO A 38 -19.64 23.47 -12.85
CA PRO A 38 -18.64 22.47 -13.24
C PRO A 38 -17.18 22.85 -12.91
N LEU A 39 -16.81 24.12 -13.04
CA LEU A 39 -15.46 24.61 -12.75
C LEU A 39 -15.12 24.72 -11.26
N GLU A 40 -16.13 24.73 -10.39
CA GLU A 40 -15.98 24.86 -8.94
C GLU A 40 -16.11 23.52 -8.20
N ARG A 41 -16.42 22.45 -8.95
CA ARG A 41 -16.55 21.11 -8.36
C ARG A 41 -15.24 20.64 -7.76
N LYS A 42 -15.34 20.10 -6.55
CA LYS A 42 -14.22 19.47 -5.86
C LYS A 42 -13.98 18.10 -6.49
N PRO A 43 -12.73 17.58 -6.47
CA PRO A 43 -12.38 16.26 -7.00
C PRO A 43 -12.84 15.12 -6.07
N ILE A 44 -14.15 15.06 -5.81
CA ILE A 44 -14.84 14.09 -4.97
C ILE A 44 -16.09 13.59 -5.71
N GLY A 45 -16.67 12.48 -5.26
CA GLY A 45 -17.89 11.96 -5.88
C GLY A 45 -17.72 11.62 -7.36
N LEU A 46 -18.69 12.01 -8.19
CA LEU A 46 -18.64 11.84 -9.64
C LEU A 46 -17.47 12.57 -10.29
N GLU A 47 -17.23 13.83 -9.89
CA GLU A 47 -16.12 14.63 -10.44
C GLU A 47 -14.77 13.94 -10.19
N GLY A 48 -14.53 13.52 -8.95
CA GLY A 48 -13.31 12.79 -8.59
C GLY A 48 -13.16 11.46 -9.33
N ALA A 49 -14.26 10.73 -9.53
CA ALA A 49 -14.24 9.45 -10.27
C ALA A 49 -13.92 9.65 -11.76
N PHE A 50 -14.50 10.67 -12.41
CA PHE A 50 -14.17 10.97 -13.80
C PHE A 50 -12.72 11.44 -13.96
N GLN A 51 -12.23 12.32 -13.08
CA GLN A 51 -10.85 12.77 -13.10
C GLN A 51 -9.83 11.65 -12.81
N ASP A 52 -10.17 10.62 -12.03
CA ASP A 52 -9.28 9.46 -11.79
C ASP A 52 -9.17 8.55 -13.02
N ILE A 53 -10.26 8.37 -13.77
CA ILE A 53 -10.33 7.47 -14.92
C ILE A 53 -9.73 8.14 -16.17
N PHE A 54 -10.12 9.38 -16.45
CA PHE A 54 -9.73 10.13 -17.64
C PHE A 54 -8.42 10.92 -17.41
N PRO A 55 -7.60 11.11 -18.47
CA PRO A 55 -7.82 10.69 -19.84
C PRO A 55 -7.58 9.19 -20.07
N ILE A 56 -8.27 8.64 -21.07
CA ILE A 56 -8.06 7.28 -21.57
C ILE A 56 -7.35 7.39 -22.92
N VAL A 57 -6.14 6.84 -22.98
CA VAL A 57 -5.30 6.85 -24.18
C VAL A 57 -5.30 5.46 -24.80
N SER A 58 -5.51 5.39 -26.11
CA SER A 58 -5.39 4.17 -26.91
C SER A 58 -3.97 3.58 -26.85
N THR A 59 -3.84 2.27 -27.04
CA THR A 59 -2.55 1.56 -27.01
C THR A 59 -1.52 2.08 -28.00
N ASN A 60 -1.97 2.60 -29.15
CA ASN A 60 -1.12 3.21 -30.18
C ASN A 60 -0.93 4.73 -30.01
N GLY A 61 -1.52 5.33 -28.98
CA GLY A 61 -1.45 6.76 -28.70
C GLY A 61 -2.16 7.67 -29.71
N ARG A 62 -2.90 7.14 -30.69
CA ARG A 62 -3.56 7.94 -31.74
C ARG A 62 -4.89 8.53 -31.31
N MET A 63 -5.49 8.00 -30.25
CA MET A 63 -6.76 8.44 -29.70
C MET A 63 -6.62 8.68 -28.21
N GLU A 64 -7.16 9.81 -27.76
CA GLU A 64 -7.23 10.20 -26.37
C GLU A 64 -8.65 10.69 -26.08
N LEU A 65 -9.29 10.09 -25.09
CA LEU A 65 -10.61 10.47 -24.62
C LEU A 65 -10.46 11.23 -23.31
N GLU A 66 -10.95 12.46 -23.26
CA GLU A 66 -10.91 13.35 -22.11
C GLU A 66 -12.30 13.58 -21.55
N TYR A 67 -12.34 13.78 -20.23
CA TYR A 67 -13.52 14.25 -19.52
C TYR A 67 -13.53 15.78 -19.48
N ALA A 68 -14.63 16.39 -19.92
CA ALA A 68 -14.81 17.84 -19.91
C ALA A 68 -15.78 18.33 -18.83
N GLY A 69 -16.73 17.50 -18.41
CA GLY A 69 -17.76 17.87 -17.43
C GLY A 69 -18.91 16.87 -17.39
N TYR A 70 -19.77 16.94 -16.37
CA TYR A 70 -21.06 16.25 -16.37
C TYR A 70 -22.21 17.19 -16.01
N SER A 71 -23.40 16.88 -16.53
CA SER A 71 -24.66 17.54 -16.20
C SER A 71 -25.58 16.56 -15.48
N VAL A 72 -26.25 17.05 -14.43
CA VAL A 72 -27.23 16.30 -13.66
C VAL A 72 -28.61 16.79 -14.10
N GLY A 73 -29.41 15.90 -14.68
CA GLY A 73 -30.77 16.22 -15.07
C GLY A 73 -31.74 16.14 -13.89
N GLN A 74 -33.03 16.25 -14.21
CA GLN A 74 -34.10 16.12 -13.23
C GLN A 74 -34.72 14.72 -13.26
N PRO A 75 -35.33 14.27 -12.15
CA PRO A 75 -36.05 13.01 -12.13
C PRO A 75 -37.18 13.00 -13.16
N SER A 76 -37.30 11.92 -13.93
CA SER A 76 -38.35 11.77 -14.95
C SER A 76 -39.72 11.42 -14.38
N LEU A 77 -39.76 11.03 -13.10
CA LEU A 77 -40.96 10.61 -12.38
C LEU A 77 -40.97 11.30 -11.01
N THR A 78 -42.14 11.48 -10.44
CA THR A 78 -42.27 11.88 -9.02
C THR A 78 -42.02 10.69 -8.08
N GLU A 79 -41.72 10.96 -6.81
CA GLU A 79 -41.57 9.92 -5.78
C GLU A 79 -42.83 9.03 -5.64
N VAL A 80 -44.02 9.59 -5.83
CA VAL A 80 -45.30 8.86 -5.73
C VAL A 80 -45.48 7.93 -6.93
N GLU A 81 -45.17 8.41 -8.13
CA GLU A 81 -45.25 7.61 -9.36
C GLU A 81 -44.23 6.47 -9.36
N ALA A 82 -43.02 6.72 -8.86
CA ALA A 82 -41.99 5.69 -8.74
C ALA A 82 -42.48 4.52 -7.86
N ARG A 83 -43.12 4.82 -6.72
CA ARG A 83 -43.74 3.79 -5.86
C ARG A 83 -44.88 3.06 -6.55
N LYS A 84 -45.84 3.80 -7.12
CA LYS A 84 -47.05 3.21 -7.74
C LYS A 84 -46.73 2.35 -8.97
N LYS A 85 -45.72 2.74 -9.76
CA LYS A 85 -45.31 2.04 -10.98
C LYS A 85 -44.20 1.02 -10.73
N GLU A 86 -43.77 0.83 -9.49
CA GLU A 86 -42.68 -0.07 -9.11
C GLU A 86 -41.35 0.23 -9.84
N LEU A 87 -41.08 1.51 -10.09
CA LEU A 87 -39.88 1.98 -10.79
C LEU A 87 -38.85 2.56 -9.81
N THR A 88 -37.61 2.68 -10.25
CA THR A 88 -36.54 3.35 -9.49
C THR A 88 -36.59 4.86 -9.70
N TYR A 89 -36.71 5.62 -8.61
CA TYR A 89 -36.63 7.09 -8.64
C TYR A 89 -35.18 7.49 -8.90
N SER A 90 -34.91 8.04 -10.08
CA SER A 90 -33.55 8.30 -10.56
C SER A 90 -33.45 9.56 -11.38
N ILE A 91 -32.24 10.08 -11.47
CA ILE A 91 -31.86 11.25 -12.27
C ILE A 91 -30.90 10.83 -13.39
N PRO A 92 -31.06 11.36 -14.61
CA PRO A 92 -30.11 11.13 -15.68
C PRO A 92 -28.85 11.96 -15.46
N VAL A 93 -27.69 11.32 -15.55
CA VAL A 93 -26.38 11.97 -15.57
C VAL A 93 -25.83 11.86 -16.99
N LYS A 94 -25.53 13.01 -17.58
CA LYS A 94 -24.87 13.10 -18.87
C LYS A 94 -23.44 13.58 -18.69
N VAL A 95 -22.54 13.07 -19.51
CA VAL A 95 -21.11 13.39 -19.44
C VAL A 95 -20.69 13.97 -20.78
N THR A 96 -19.98 15.10 -20.74
CA THR A 96 -19.35 15.71 -21.91
C THR A 96 -17.95 15.13 -22.03
N LEU A 97 -17.71 14.42 -23.12
CA LEU A 97 -16.43 13.82 -23.43
C LEU A 97 -15.83 14.47 -24.68
N ARG A 98 -14.51 14.62 -24.68
CA ARG A 98 -13.73 15.15 -25.80
C ARG A 98 -12.80 14.07 -26.33
N LEU A 99 -13.01 13.65 -27.57
CA LEU A 99 -12.17 12.69 -28.28
C LEU A 99 -11.16 13.44 -29.15
N LYS A 100 -9.88 13.32 -28.82
CA LYS A 100 -8.75 13.80 -29.62
C LYS A 100 -8.26 12.66 -30.52
N LYS A 101 -8.23 12.88 -31.83
CA LYS A 101 -7.66 11.96 -32.82
C LYS A 101 -6.41 12.57 -33.46
N TYR A 102 -5.27 11.95 -33.24
CA TYR A 102 -3.98 12.33 -33.80
C TYR A 102 -3.77 11.59 -35.13
N ARG A 103 -3.47 12.34 -36.21
CA ARG A 103 -3.10 11.73 -37.51
C ARG A 103 -1.73 11.04 -37.42
N GLU A 104 -0.79 11.70 -36.76
CA GLU A 104 0.57 11.23 -36.44
C GLU A 104 0.97 11.71 -35.04
N GLN A 105 1.96 11.08 -34.40
CA GLN A 105 2.42 11.47 -33.06
C GLN A 105 2.95 12.90 -33.08
N GLY A 106 2.37 13.78 -32.25
CA GLY A 106 2.74 15.20 -32.14
C GLY A 106 2.00 16.15 -33.08
N ALA A 107 1.16 15.64 -34.01
CA ALA A 107 0.33 16.48 -34.85
C ALA A 107 -0.84 17.11 -34.07
N VAL A 108 -1.37 18.24 -34.55
CA VAL A 108 -2.58 18.84 -33.99
C VAL A 108 -3.75 17.84 -34.09
N PRO A 109 -4.39 17.46 -32.97
CA PRO A 109 -5.46 16.48 -33.00
C PRO A 109 -6.74 17.07 -33.60
N HIS A 110 -7.50 16.23 -34.30
CA HIS A 110 -8.91 16.53 -34.59
C HIS A 110 -9.73 16.27 -33.34
N ILE A 111 -10.44 17.30 -32.87
CA ILE A 111 -11.19 17.27 -31.60
C ILE A 111 -12.68 17.09 -31.89
N PHE A 112 -13.28 16.06 -31.30
CA PHE A 112 -14.72 15.82 -31.31
C PHE A 112 -15.25 15.91 -29.89
N GLU A 113 -16.15 16.84 -29.62
CA GLU A 113 -16.79 16.98 -28.30
C GLU A 113 -18.25 16.55 -28.39
N LYS A 114 -18.70 15.73 -27.43
CA LYS A 114 -20.07 15.24 -27.40
C LYS A 114 -20.55 15.01 -25.98
N GLU A 115 -21.76 15.48 -25.70
CA GLU A 115 -22.51 15.09 -24.51
C GLU A 115 -23.18 13.72 -24.74
N ILE A 116 -22.91 12.77 -23.86
CA ILE A 116 -23.49 11.43 -23.88
C ILE A 116 -24.33 11.19 -22.62
N ASN A 117 -25.43 10.47 -22.76
CA ASN A 117 -26.15 9.95 -21.59
C ASN A 117 -25.30 8.85 -20.96
N PHE A 118 -24.81 9.06 -19.74
CA PHE A 118 -23.87 8.16 -19.09
C PHE A 118 -24.61 7.08 -18.31
N CYS A 119 -25.44 7.48 -17.34
CA CYS A 119 -26.29 6.56 -16.60
C CYS A 119 -27.42 7.30 -15.88
N ASN A 120 -28.40 6.55 -15.38
CA ASN A 120 -29.35 7.05 -14.40
C ASN A 120 -28.87 6.66 -13.00
N ILE A 121 -28.80 7.63 -12.09
CA ILE A 121 -28.41 7.41 -10.70
C ILE A 121 -29.66 7.47 -9.82
N PRO A 122 -29.88 6.51 -8.90
CA PRO A 122 -30.96 6.58 -7.93
C PRO A 122 -30.89 7.89 -7.14
N TYR A 123 -32.00 8.64 -7.09
CA TYR A 123 -32.05 9.97 -6.49
C TYR A 123 -32.55 9.92 -5.05
N MET A 124 -31.87 10.65 -4.14
CA MET A 124 -32.24 10.69 -2.73
C MET A 124 -33.52 11.52 -2.55
N THR A 125 -34.49 10.98 -1.83
CA THR A 125 -35.72 11.70 -1.47
C THR A 125 -35.46 12.75 -0.39
N LYS A 126 -36.46 13.60 -0.13
CA LYS A 126 -36.38 14.61 0.96
C LYS A 126 -36.17 14.00 2.35
N SER A 127 -36.56 12.73 2.52
CA SER A 127 -36.43 11.98 3.78
C SER A 127 -35.08 11.28 3.93
N GLY A 128 -34.18 11.37 2.95
CA GLY A 128 -32.86 10.75 2.99
C GLY A 128 -32.82 9.26 2.60
N ASN A 129 -33.90 8.75 1.99
CA ASN A 129 -33.97 7.38 1.49
C ASN A 129 -33.94 7.37 -0.06
N PHE A 130 -33.94 6.17 -0.66
CA PHE A 130 -33.99 5.95 -2.10
C PHE A 130 -35.17 5.05 -2.46
N ILE A 131 -35.83 5.31 -3.59
CA ILE A 131 -36.90 4.42 -4.08
C ILE A 131 -36.30 3.52 -5.16
N ILE A 132 -36.11 2.25 -4.85
CA ILE A 132 -35.57 1.22 -5.75
C ILE A 132 -36.67 0.23 -6.07
N ASN A 133 -37.05 0.13 -7.34
CA ASN A 133 -38.15 -0.71 -7.82
C ASN A 133 -39.42 -0.54 -6.96
N GLY A 134 -39.84 0.72 -6.80
CA GLY A 134 -41.00 1.11 -5.99
C GLY A 134 -40.84 1.05 -4.48
N ASN A 135 -39.74 0.50 -3.96
CA ASN A 135 -39.56 0.27 -2.53
C ASN A 135 -38.56 1.26 -1.92
N ASP A 136 -38.89 1.80 -0.74
CA ASP A 136 -37.99 2.66 0.02
C ASP A 136 -36.79 1.85 0.59
N ARG A 137 -35.57 2.34 0.33
CA ARG A 137 -34.29 1.77 0.76
C ARG A 137 -33.45 2.84 1.44
N VAL A 138 -32.73 2.46 2.47
CA VAL A 138 -31.78 3.34 3.17
C VAL A 138 -30.39 2.73 3.04
N ILE A 139 -29.40 3.56 2.70
CA ILE A 139 -28.00 3.17 2.71
C ILE A 139 -27.44 3.43 4.10
N VAL A 140 -26.87 2.40 4.71
CA VAL A 140 -26.26 2.49 6.04
C VAL A 140 -24.77 2.79 5.92
N ASN A 141 -24.25 3.58 6.85
CA ASN A 141 -22.83 3.86 6.92
C ASN A 141 -22.05 2.59 7.25
N GLN A 142 -21.04 2.30 6.44
CA GLN A 142 -20.13 1.18 6.70
C GLN A 142 -18.92 1.65 7.50
N LEU A 143 -18.61 0.91 8.56
CA LEU A 143 -17.33 1.03 9.24
C LEU A 143 -16.36 0.02 8.63
N HIS A 144 -15.34 0.53 7.94
CA HIS A 144 -14.26 -0.28 7.40
C HIS A 144 -12.91 0.20 7.93
N ARG A 145 -11.91 -0.67 7.89
CA ARG A 145 -10.54 -0.29 8.24
C ARG A 145 -10.05 0.75 7.24
N SER A 146 -9.62 1.90 7.75
CA SER A 146 -9.03 2.94 6.91
C SER A 146 -7.73 2.43 6.27
N PRO A 147 -7.39 2.89 5.05
CA PRO A 147 -6.07 2.68 4.47
C PRO A 147 -4.94 3.18 5.38
N GLY A 148 -3.76 2.58 5.25
CA GLY A 148 -2.56 2.97 5.98
C GLY A 148 -1.68 1.78 6.37
N VAL A 149 -0.80 1.98 7.35
CA VAL A 149 -0.01 0.90 7.97
C VAL A 149 -0.62 0.50 9.31
N ILE A 150 -0.68 -0.79 9.57
CA ILE A 150 -1.18 -1.37 10.82
C ILE A 150 -0.12 -2.33 11.35
N PHE A 151 0.09 -2.30 12.67
CA PHE A 151 0.91 -3.26 13.39
C PHE A 151 -0.02 -4.00 14.34
N GLU A 152 -0.06 -5.33 14.22
CA GLU A 152 -0.89 -6.18 15.05
C GLU A 152 -0.02 -7.26 15.71
N GLU A 153 -0.32 -7.52 16.96
CA GLU A 153 0.24 -8.63 17.70
C GLU A 153 -0.62 -9.88 17.44
N ALA A 154 0.04 -10.98 17.09
CA ALA A 154 -0.62 -12.25 16.88
C ALA A 154 -1.21 -12.79 18.20
N ALA A 155 -2.12 -13.76 18.10
CA ALA A 155 -2.71 -14.35 19.30
C ALA A 155 -1.62 -14.98 20.19
N ALA A 156 -1.83 -15.00 21.51
CA ALA A 156 -0.78 -15.40 22.47
C ALA A 156 -0.20 -16.82 22.26
N HIS A 157 -0.90 -17.70 21.56
CA HIS A 157 -0.44 -19.05 21.24
C HIS A 157 0.38 -19.12 19.93
N GLU A 158 0.36 -18.06 19.13
CA GLU A 158 1.12 -17.94 17.89
C GLU A 158 2.51 -17.39 18.18
N VAL A 159 3.36 -18.27 18.72
CA VAL A 159 4.77 -18.00 19.02
C VAL A 159 5.69 -18.62 17.96
N THR A 160 6.90 -18.08 17.85
CA THR A 160 8.00 -18.67 17.07
C THR A 160 8.60 -19.86 17.83
N GLN A 161 9.44 -20.66 17.17
CA GLN A 161 10.23 -21.71 17.83
C GLN A 161 11.08 -21.18 18.99
N LEU A 162 11.49 -19.91 18.90
CA LEU A 162 12.25 -19.21 19.93
C LEU A 162 11.36 -18.73 21.10
N GLY A 163 10.07 -19.07 21.10
CA GLY A 163 9.10 -18.63 22.12
C GLY A 163 8.72 -17.15 22.02
N ARG A 164 9.13 -16.44 20.97
CA ARG A 164 8.79 -15.02 20.77
C ARG A 164 7.40 -14.89 20.16
N GLN A 165 6.64 -13.92 20.64
CA GLN A 165 5.34 -13.58 20.08
C GLN A 165 5.47 -13.08 18.65
N LYS A 166 4.56 -13.52 17.77
CA LYS A 166 4.56 -13.06 16.38
C LYS A 166 3.92 -11.69 16.27
N TYR A 167 4.53 -10.84 15.46
CA TYR A 167 3.98 -9.55 15.06
C TYR A 167 3.68 -9.55 13.56
N THR A 168 2.74 -8.71 13.16
CA THR A 168 2.42 -8.49 11.76
C THR A 168 2.39 -7.01 11.46
N ALA A 169 2.86 -6.63 10.28
CA ALA A 169 2.73 -5.28 9.76
C ALA A 169 2.02 -5.34 8.41
N GLY A 170 0.87 -4.68 8.28
CA GLY A 170 0.09 -4.63 7.06
C GLY A 170 0.03 -3.22 6.50
N ILE A 171 0.48 -3.03 5.27
CA ILE A 171 0.23 -1.82 4.49
C ILE A 171 -1.00 -2.06 3.62
N ILE A 172 -2.10 -1.40 4.00
CA ILE A 172 -3.43 -1.56 3.42
C ILE A 172 -3.72 -0.35 2.53
N PRO A 173 -3.79 -0.52 1.20
CA PRO A 173 -4.18 0.56 0.31
C PRO A 173 -5.69 0.78 0.31
N TYR A 174 -6.11 1.95 -0.19
CA TYR A 174 -7.49 2.20 -0.59
C TYR A 174 -7.87 1.35 -1.81
N ARG A 175 -6.95 1.23 -2.78
CA ARG A 175 -7.09 0.37 -3.96
C ARG A 175 -5.72 -0.23 -4.29
N GLY A 176 -5.63 -1.55 -4.46
CA GLY A 176 -4.39 -2.23 -4.86
C GLY A 176 -4.07 -3.44 -4.00
N ALA A 177 -2.89 -4.02 -4.24
CA ALA A 177 -2.41 -5.20 -3.51
C ALA A 177 -2.03 -4.86 -2.07
N TRP A 178 -2.31 -5.75 -1.13
CA TRP A 178 -1.85 -5.61 0.25
C TRP A 178 -0.37 -6.01 0.33
N VAL A 179 0.40 -5.31 1.15
CA VAL A 179 1.80 -5.66 1.47
C VAL A 179 1.87 -5.92 2.96
N GLU A 180 2.01 -7.19 3.32
CA GLU A 180 2.00 -7.63 4.72
C GLU A 180 3.35 -8.25 5.05
N PHE A 181 3.79 -8.08 6.29
CA PHE A 181 4.97 -8.69 6.87
C PHE A 181 4.53 -9.53 8.06
N GLU A 182 4.97 -10.78 8.11
CA GLU A 182 4.66 -11.71 9.18
C GLU A 182 5.90 -12.55 9.52
N PHE A 183 6.04 -12.92 10.79
CA PHE A 183 7.05 -13.89 11.21
C PHE A 183 6.54 -15.31 10.98
N ASP A 184 7.38 -16.14 10.36
CA ASP A 184 7.10 -17.57 10.28
C ASP A 184 7.47 -18.31 11.58
N TYR A 185 7.44 -19.64 11.54
CA TYR A 185 7.72 -20.45 12.73
C TYR A 185 9.20 -20.42 13.13
N ASP A 186 10.13 -20.23 12.19
CA ASP A 186 11.57 -20.17 12.43
C ASP A 186 12.04 -18.73 12.71
N ASN A 187 11.11 -17.83 13.05
CA ASN A 187 11.36 -16.40 13.28
C ASN A 187 11.90 -15.66 12.04
N ALA A 188 11.77 -16.21 10.83
CA ALA A 188 12.11 -15.48 9.62
C ALA A 188 10.96 -14.53 9.24
N LEU A 189 11.32 -13.32 8.84
CA LEU A 189 10.38 -12.33 8.34
C LEU A 189 10.00 -12.61 6.88
N ILE A 190 8.71 -12.79 6.65
CA ILE A 190 8.11 -13.13 5.37
C ILE A 190 7.24 -11.95 4.89
N VAL A 191 7.39 -11.57 3.62
CA VAL A 191 6.47 -10.64 2.96
C VAL A 191 5.36 -11.43 2.27
N VAL A 192 4.11 -11.04 2.51
CA VAL A 192 2.91 -11.57 1.87
C VAL A 192 2.30 -10.49 1.01
N ILE A 193 2.24 -10.75 -0.30
CA ILE A 193 1.61 -9.85 -1.26
C ILE A 193 0.22 -10.39 -1.61
N ASP A 194 -0.77 -9.49 -1.58
CA ASP A 194 -2.17 -9.79 -1.91
C ASP A 194 -2.73 -11.00 -1.11
N ARG A 195 -2.34 -11.09 0.17
CA ARG A 195 -2.73 -12.14 1.14
C ARG A 195 -2.43 -13.59 0.73
N ARG A 196 -1.63 -13.82 -0.31
CA ARG A 196 -1.43 -15.16 -0.88
C ARG A 196 0.03 -15.49 -1.18
N LYS A 197 0.80 -14.53 -1.69
CA LYS A 197 2.14 -14.82 -2.22
C LYS A 197 3.20 -14.50 -1.20
N LYS A 198 3.84 -15.55 -0.65
CA LYS A 198 4.85 -15.46 0.40
C LYS A 198 6.28 -15.50 -0.14
N PHE A 199 7.14 -14.62 0.36
CA PHE A 199 8.57 -14.56 0.03
C PHE A 199 9.37 -14.16 1.27
N PRO A 200 10.65 -14.53 1.37
CA PRO A 200 11.55 -13.89 2.33
C PRO A 200 11.51 -12.36 2.14
N ALA A 201 11.34 -11.60 3.21
CA ALA A 201 11.22 -10.14 3.13
C ALA A 201 12.44 -9.46 2.50
N THR A 202 13.62 -10.09 2.57
CA THR A 202 14.83 -9.61 1.89
C THR A 202 14.71 -9.60 0.37
N VAL A 203 13.87 -10.44 -0.24
CA VAL A 203 13.64 -10.44 -1.70
C VAL A 203 13.06 -9.11 -2.15
N ILE A 204 12.08 -8.55 -1.42
CA ILE A 204 11.51 -7.24 -1.78
C ILE A 204 12.53 -6.11 -1.57
N LEU A 205 13.39 -6.18 -0.54
CA LEU A 205 14.47 -5.21 -0.34
C LEU A 205 15.46 -5.20 -1.50
N ARG A 206 15.86 -6.39 -1.97
CA ARG A 206 16.74 -6.52 -3.14
C ARG A 206 16.08 -5.97 -4.39
N ALA A 207 14.80 -6.25 -4.61
CA ALA A 207 14.04 -5.70 -5.74
C ALA A 207 13.97 -4.16 -5.70
N LEU A 208 13.98 -3.57 -4.50
CA LEU A 208 13.96 -2.12 -4.31
C LEU A 208 15.35 -1.45 -4.38
N GLY A 209 16.44 -2.22 -4.32
CA GLY A 209 17.81 -1.72 -4.47
C GLY A 209 18.74 -1.97 -3.28
N LEU A 210 18.26 -2.59 -2.20
CA LEU A 210 19.12 -3.11 -1.13
C LEU A 210 19.60 -4.50 -1.50
N GLU A 211 20.51 -4.53 -2.48
CA GLU A 211 20.83 -5.77 -3.20
C GLU A 211 21.72 -6.74 -2.41
N THR A 212 22.69 -6.22 -1.66
CA THR A 212 23.73 -7.01 -1.00
C THR A 212 23.37 -7.32 0.45
N ASN A 213 23.79 -8.48 0.94
CA ASN A 213 23.64 -8.82 2.36
C ASN A 213 24.30 -7.78 3.27
N ASP A 214 25.46 -7.24 2.88
CA ASP A 214 26.19 -6.21 3.63
C ASP A 214 25.31 -5.01 3.95
N ARG A 215 24.68 -4.42 2.91
CA ARG A 215 23.75 -3.29 3.07
C ARG A 215 22.52 -3.65 3.89
N ILE A 216 21.97 -4.85 3.70
CA ILE A 216 20.82 -5.31 4.49
C ILE A 216 21.23 -5.38 5.96
N VAL A 217 22.35 -6.05 6.28
CA VAL A 217 22.83 -6.19 7.65
C VAL A 217 23.15 -4.83 8.27
N GLU A 218 23.84 -3.95 7.55
CA GLU A 218 24.13 -2.57 7.98
C GLU A 218 22.85 -1.76 8.28
N THR A 219 21.75 -2.03 7.57
CA THR A 219 20.48 -1.32 7.80
C THR A 219 19.76 -1.78 9.07
N PHE A 220 19.81 -3.07 9.39
CA PHE A 220 19.05 -3.67 10.51
C PHE A 220 19.86 -3.91 11.77
N TYR A 221 21.19 -3.96 11.67
CA TYR A 221 22.06 -4.38 12.76
C TYR A 221 23.20 -3.41 13.01
N LYS A 222 23.56 -3.27 14.29
CA LYS A 222 24.82 -2.61 14.68
C LYS A 222 25.96 -3.61 14.56
N THR A 223 27.02 -3.19 13.89
CA THR A 223 28.22 -4.00 13.67
C THR A 223 29.44 -3.37 14.34
N GLU A 224 30.43 -4.21 14.65
CA GLU A 224 31.71 -3.81 15.22
C GLU A 224 32.85 -4.62 14.61
N GLU A 225 34.07 -4.07 14.60
CA GLU A 225 35.26 -4.80 14.16
C GLU A 225 35.98 -5.45 15.34
N VAL A 226 36.14 -6.78 15.27
CA VAL A 226 36.81 -7.57 16.30
C VAL A 226 38.02 -8.31 15.73
N PRO A 227 39.10 -8.50 16.51
CA PRO A 227 40.17 -9.41 16.14
C PRO A 227 39.65 -10.83 15.91
N VAL A 228 40.15 -11.52 14.88
CA VAL A 228 39.70 -12.89 14.57
C VAL A 228 39.94 -13.86 15.74
N GLY A 229 41.07 -13.70 16.44
CA GLY A 229 41.42 -14.54 17.58
C GLY A 229 40.69 -14.23 18.89
N SER A 230 39.88 -13.17 18.96
CA SER A 230 39.07 -12.87 20.15
C SER A 230 37.64 -13.41 20.07
N ILE A 231 37.29 -14.10 18.98
CA ILE A 231 35.96 -14.68 18.81
C ILE A 231 35.95 -16.04 19.49
N ASP A 232 35.21 -16.10 20.59
CA ASP A 232 34.98 -17.33 21.34
C ASP A 232 33.78 -18.08 20.75
N LEU A 233 34.03 -19.29 20.24
CA LEU A 233 32.99 -20.18 19.70
C LEU A 233 32.39 -21.10 20.76
N GLU A 234 32.93 -21.12 21.99
CA GLU A 234 32.42 -21.94 23.09
C GLU A 234 31.22 -21.29 23.79
N THR A 235 30.98 -19.99 23.54
CA THR A 235 29.80 -19.33 24.07
C THR A 235 28.53 -19.89 23.41
N PRO A 236 27.45 -20.12 24.18
CA PRO A 236 26.19 -20.65 23.64
C PRO A 236 25.46 -19.69 22.70
N GLU A 237 25.90 -18.44 22.61
CA GLU A 237 25.34 -17.42 21.73
C GLU A 237 26.03 -17.45 20.36
N SER A 238 25.27 -17.68 19.30
CA SER A 238 25.75 -17.59 17.92
C SER A 238 26.25 -16.17 17.60
N VAL A 239 27.45 -16.08 17.03
CA VAL A 239 28.03 -14.83 16.52
C VAL A 239 27.83 -14.77 15.01
N TYR A 240 27.45 -13.60 14.49
CA TYR A 240 27.14 -13.43 13.07
C TYR A 240 28.09 -12.45 12.39
N LEU A 241 28.38 -12.72 11.13
CA LEU A 241 29.23 -11.88 10.30
C LEU A 241 28.50 -10.60 9.89
N GLY A 242 29.10 -9.43 10.14
CA GLY A 242 28.55 -8.14 9.78
C GLY A 242 28.84 -7.72 8.33
N LYS A 243 29.91 -8.24 7.72
CA LYS A 243 30.36 -7.89 6.37
C LYS A 243 30.86 -9.12 5.61
N THR A 244 30.52 -9.23 4.33
CA THR A 244 30.92 -10.33 3.45
C THR A 244 32.44 -10.46 3.37
N LEU A 245 32.95 -11.69 3.48
CA LEU A 245 34.38 -11.97 3.38
C LEU A 245 34.86 -11.92 1.93
N PRO A 246 36.16 -11.64 1.68
CA PRO A 246 36.71 -11.64 0.34
C PRO A 246 36.52 -13.01 -0.35
N PRO A 247 36.46 -13.03 -1.70
CA PRO A 247 36.37 -14.27 -2.45
C PRO A 247 37.55 -15.21 -2.15
N SER A 248 37.30 -16.52 -2.23
CA SER A 248 38.36 -17.53 -2.21
C SER A 248 39.30 -17.38 -3.40
N ALA A 249 40.42 -18.11 -3.42
CA ALA A 249 41.38 -18.15 -4.53
C ALA A 249 40.71 -18.46 -5.89
N ASP A 250 39.60 -19.21 -5.88
CA ASP A 250 38.79 -19.55 -7.06
C ASP A 250 37.84 -18.42 -7.51
N GLY A 251 37.89 -17.24 -6.89
CA GLY A 251 37.05 -16.08 -7.20
C GLY A 251 35.61 -16.17 -6.70
N LYS A 252 35.24 -17.23 -5.97
CA LYS A 252 33.90 -17.42 -5.40
C LYS A 252 33.80 -16.87 -3.98
N VAL A 253 32.74 -16.12 -3.69
CA VAL A 253 32.40 -15.68 -2.34
C VAL A 253 31.73 -16.83 -1.59
N LEU A 254 32.36 -17.27 -0.50
CA LEU A 254 31.88 -18.39 0.33
C LEU A 254 31.02 -17.92 1.51
N TYR A 255 31.42 -16.83 2.17
CA TYR A 255 30.78 -16.35 3.40
C TYR A 255 30.24 -14.94 3.22
N TYR A 256 28.92 -14.81 3.30
CA TYR A 256 28.21 -13.53 3.16
C TYR A 256 27.89 -12.92 4.51
N ALA A 257 27.66 -11.61 4.54
CA ALA A 257 27.12 -10.95 5.73
C ALA A 257 25.81 -11.63 6.17
N GLY A 258 25.63 -11.76 7.49
CA GLY A 258 24.53 -12.44 8.16
C GLY A 258 24.72 -13.94 8.37
N CYS A 259 25.80 -14.54 7.85
CA CYS A 259 26.14 -15.93 8.17
C CYS A 259 26.65 -16.07 9.61
N GLU A 260 26.32 -17.20 10.23
CA GLU A 260 26.87 -17.59 11.53
C GLU A 260 28.36 -17.92 11.40
N ILE A 261 29.15 -17.50 12.39
CA ILE A 261 30.59 -17.72 12.43
C ILE A 261 30.86 -19.10 13.01
N ASN A 262 31.47 -19.97 12.20
CA ASN A 262 31.91 -21.29 12.59
C ASN A 262 33.45 -21.42 12.49
N ALA A 263 33.98 -22.56 12.94
CA ALA A 263 35.42 -22.83 12.92
C ALA A 263 36.01 -22.73 11.50
N ASP A 264 35.28 -23.21 10.49
CA ASP A 264 35.72 -23.17 9.09
C ASP A 264 35.86 -21.73 8.57
N LEU A 265 34.91 -20.86 8.91
CA LEU A 265 34.95 -19.44 8.55
C LEU A 265 36.14 -18.74 9.21
N LEU A 266 36.41 -19.01 10.48
CA LEU A 266 37.58 -18.45 11.18
C LEU A 266 38.89 -18.94 10.55
N GLN A 267 39.00 -20.23 10.21
CA GLN A 267 40.16 -20.76 9.52
C GLN A 267 40.36 -20.11 8.15
N PHE A 268 39.28 -19.96 7.38
CA PHE A 268 39.30 -19.23 6.11
C PHE A 268 39.76 -17.78 6.30
N ALA A 269 39.27 -17.09 7.33
CA ALA A 269 39.65 -15.72 7.62
C ALA A 269 41.14 -15.57 7.96
N ILE A 270 41.68 -16.50 8.76
CA ILE A 270 43.10 -16.56 9.10
C ILE A 270 43.94 -16.88 7.87
N ALA A 271 43.53 -17.85 7.05
CA ALA A 271 44.22 -18.23 5.81
C ALA A 271 44.23 -17.09 4.78
N ALA A 272 43.17 -16.28 4.74
CA ALA A 272 43.08 -15.07 3.93
C ALA A 272 43.89 -13.89 4.50
N GLY A 273 44.59 -14.06 5.64
CA GLY A 273 45.43 -13.04 6.26
C GLY A 273 44.67 -11.93 6.99
N MET A 274 43.39 -12.14 7.33
CA MET A 274 42.57 -11.13 8.01
C MET A 274 42.89 -11.08 9.50
N LYS A 275 43.25 -9.89 10.00
CA LYS A 275 43.50 -9.64 11.44
C LYS A 275 42.23 -9.32 12.21
N LYS A 276 41.26 -8.69 11.54
CA LYS A 276 39.97 -8.28 12.09
C LYS A 276 38.86 -8.64 11.13
N ILE A 277 37.68 -8.95 11.67
CA ILE A 277 36.46 -9.11 10.90
C ILE A 277 35.34 -8.29 11.53
N THR A 278 34.39 -7.87 10.69
CA THR A 278 33.19 -7.16 11.13
C THR A 278 32.15 -8.17 11.59
N VAL A 279 31.67 -8.04 12.82
CA VAL A 279 30.65 -8.91 13.42
C VAL A 279 29.43 -8.09 13.84
N ILE A 280 28.27 -8.74 13.90
CA ILE A 280 27.07 -8.14 14.48
C ILE A 280 27.23 -8.13 16.01
N THR A 281 27.03 -6.97 16.61
CA THR A 281 27.12 -6.81 18.07
C THR A 281 26.13 -7.74 18.78
N LYS A 282 26.53 -8.31 19.92
CA LYS A 282 25.68 -9.22 20.71
C LYS A 282 24.33 -8.61 21.09
N ALA A 283 24.33 -7.34 21.49
CA ALA A 283 23.11 -6.62 21.83
C ALA A 283 22.15 -6.52 20.63
N SER A 284 22.66 -6.26 19.42
CA SER A 284 21.83 -6.15 18.22
C SER A 284 21.32 -7.51 17.73
N ALA A 285 22.11 -8.58 17.88
CA ALA A 285 21.69 -9.94 17.55
C ALA A 285 20.63 -10.45 18.55
N ALA A 286 20.79 -10.16 19.84
CA ALA A 286 19.84 -10.54 20.87
C ALA A 286 18.47 -9.84 20.69
N ASP A 287 18.48 -8.58 20.24
CA ASP A 287 17.27 -7.81 19.98
C ASP A 287 16.39 -8.50 18.91
N ASN A 288 16.94 -8.75 17.72
CA ASN A 288 16.16 -9.34 16.64
C ASN A 288 16.98 -10.17 15.64
N VAL A 289 16.87 -11.51 15.66
CA VAL A 289 17.55 -12.38 14.67
C VAL A 289 16.80 -12.56 13.34
N ALA A 290 15.64 -11.95 13.17
CA ALA A 290 14.72 -12.33 12.11
C ALA A 290 15.23 -12.07 10.70
N ILE A 291 15.92 -10.96 10.47
CA ILE A 291 16.52 -10.67 9.16
C ILE A 291 17.63 -11.67 8.84
N LEU A 292 18.36 -12.17 9.85
CA LEU A 292 19.37 -13.22 9.67
C LEU A 292 18.72 -14.55 9.26
N GLU A 293 17.64 -14.94 9.93
CA GLU A 293 16.85 -16.13 9.55
C GLU A 293 16.20 -15.98 8.16
N THR A 294 15.73 -14.78 7.82
CA THR A 294 15.22 -14.47 6.47
C THR A 294 16.33 -14.62 5.42
N LEU A 295 17.54 -14.14 5.69
CA LEU A 295 18.68 -14.25 4.77
C LEU A 295 19.09 -15.71 4.53
N LYS A 296 18.95 -16.60 5.53
CA LYS A 296 19.16 -18.04 5.37
C LYS A 296 18.16 -18.67 4.40
N LYS A 297 16.90 -18.21 4.42
CA LYS A 297 15.84 -18.67 3.50
C LYS A 297 15.85 -18.01 2.13
N ASP A 298 16.59 -16.92 1.98
CA ASP A 298 16.69 -16.15 0.74
C ASP A 298 17.73 -16.75 -0.21
N SER A 299 17.26 -17.32 -1.32
CA SER A 299 18.09 -17.86 -2.40
C SER A 299 18.57 -16.81 -3.41
N VAL A 300 18.05 -15.59 -3.33
CA VAL A 300 18.32 -14.52 -4.30
C VAL A 300 19.53 -13.70 -3.89
N ARG A 301 20.32 -13.26 -4.87
CA ARG A 301 21.55 -12.48 -4.64
C ARG A 301 21.68 -11.22 -5.49
N SER A 302 20.71 -10.93 -6.37
CA SER A 302 20.71 -9.72 -7.19
C SER A 302 19.30 -9.13 -7.31
N LYS A 303 19.22 -7.82 -7.57
CA LYS A 303 17.93 -7.16 -7.86
C LYS A 303 17.19 -7.78 -9.03
N LYS A 304 17.93 -8.16 -10.08
CA LYS A 304 17.35 -8.78 -11.28
C LYS A 304 16.65 -10.10 -10.95
N GLN A 305 17.34 -10.98 -10.23
CA GLN A 305 16.78 -12.25 -9.79
C GLN A 305 15.60 -12.02 -8.84
N ALA A 306 15.67 -11.02 -7.95
CA ALA A 306 14.58 -10.69 -7.02
C ALA A 306 13.29 -10.30 -7.75
N ILE A 307 13.40 -9.44 -8.76
CA ILE A 307 12.26 -8.99 -9.57
C ILE A 307 11.67 -10.17 -10.36
N VAL A 308 12.51 -11.04 -10.91
CA VAL A 308 12.05 -12.24 -11.63
C VAL A 308 11.35 -13.22 -10.69
N GLU A 309 11.92 -13.49 -9.52
CA GLU A 309 11.32 -14.37 -8.51
C GLU A 309 9.97 -13.82 -8.01
N PHE A 310 9.92 -12.52 -7.75
CA PHE A 310 8.69 -11.81 -7.41
C PHE A 310 7.61 -12.00 -8.48
N PHE A 311 7.98 -11.82 -9.76
CA PHE A 311 7.05 -12.01 -10.88
C PHE A 311 6.57 -13.47 -10.99
N LYS A 312 7.48 -14.45 -10.96
CA LYS A 312 7.17 -15.88 -11.12
C LYS A 312 6.16 -16.40 -10.11
N LYS A 313 6.24 -15.95 -8.85
CA LYS A 313 5.26 -16.37 -7.84
C LYS A 313 3.89 -15.69 -8.03
N LEU A 314 3.86 -14.45 -8.49
CA LEU A 314 2.61 -13.70 -8.69
C LEU A 314 1.88 -14.13 -9.96
N ARG A 315 2.62 -14.38 -11.04
CA ARG A 315 2.11 -14.78 -12.36
C ARG A 315 2.63 -16.18 -12.64
N ILE A 316 1.74 -17.17 -12.75
CA ILE A 316 2.06 -18.58 -13.05
C ILE A 316 2.58 -18.65 -14.50
N GLN A 317 3.79 -18.17 -14.76
CA GLN A 317 4.45 -18.09 -16.05
C GLN A 317 5.95 -18.34 -15.87
N GLU A 318 6.53 -19.21 -16.71
CA GLU A 318 7.91 -19.66 -16.55
C GLU A 318 8.93 -18.79 -17.32
N PHE A 319 8.56 -18.20 -18.45
CA PHE A 319 9.46 -17.44 -19.32
C PHE A 319 9.06 -15.97 -19.42
N ILE A 320 9.88 -15.07 -18.85
CA ILE A 320 9.63 -13.63 -18.84
C ILE A 320 10.91 -12.84 -19.11
N SER A 321 10.80 -11.76 -19.88
CA SER A 321 11.88 -10.79 -20.06
C SER A 321 12.08 -9.92 -18.81
N GLU A 322 13.33 -9.58 -18.48
CA GLU A 322 13.66 -8.72 -17.32
C GLU A 322 12.88 -7.40 -17.35
N ALA A 323 12.75 -6.79 -18.53
CA ALA A 323 12.03 -5.53 -18.71
C ALA A 323 10.53 -5.65 -18.35
N THR A 324 9.88 -6.75 -18.76
CA THR A 324 8.47 -7.00 -18.42
C THR A 324 8.28 -7.20 -16.92
N ALA A 325 9.17 -7.96 -16.28
CA ALA A 325 9.09 -8.21 -14.84
C ALA A 325 9.29 -6.91 -14.03
N ASN A 326 10.26 -6.08 -14.43
CA ASN A 326 10.51 -4.80 -13.79
C ASN A 326 9.36 -3.80 -13.95
N GLU A 327 8.77 -3.71 -15.15
CA GLU A 327 7.60 -2.86 -15.39
C GLU A 327 6.39 -3.34 -14.59
N PHE A 328 6.18 -4.66 -14.48
CA PHE A 328 5.13 -5.23 -13.64
C PHE A 328 5.34 -4.88 -12.16
N PHE A 329 6.54 -5.12 -11.61
CA PHE A 329 6.89 -4.77 -10.23
C PHE A 329 6.66 -3.29 -9.94
N SER A 330 7.16 -2.42 -10.83
CA SER A 330 7.02 -0.96 -10.74
C SER A 330 5.55 -0.54 -10.77
N THR A 331 4.77 -1.12 -11.69
CA THR A 331 3.35 -0.78 -11.88
C THR A 331 2.46 -1.29 -10.76
N LEU A 332 2.80 -2.42 -10.14
CA LEU A 332 2.00 -3.05 -9.10
C LEU A 332 1.87 -2.16 -7.86
N LEU A 333 2.97 -1.51 -7.42
CA LEU A 333 3.02 -0.81 -6.13
C LEU A 333 3.42 0.68 -6.22
N PHE A 334 4.21 1.07 -7.23
CA PHE A 334 4.97 2.34 -7.17
C PHE A 334 4.57 3.38 -8.22
N LYS A 335 4.23 2.95 -9.43
CA LYS A 335 4.17 3.83 -10.61
C LYS A 335 2.78 4.43 -10.87
N SER A 336 1.72 3.66 -10.67
CA SER A 336 0.39 4.01 -11.15
C SER A 336 -0.64 4.07 -10.03
N THR A 337 -1.20 5.26 -9.78
CA THR A 337 -2.34 5.46 -8.86
C THR A 337 -3.60 4.71 -9.31
N LYS A 338 -3.73 4.41 -10.60
CA LYS A 338 -4.81 3.56 -11.14
C LYS A 338 -4.73 2.10 -10.66
N ARG A 339 -3.54 1.64 -10.25
CA ARG A 339 -3.28 0.26 -9.80
C ARG A 339 -3.09 0.18 -8.29
N TYR A 340 -2.42 1.19 -7.72
CA TYR A 340 -2.12 1.26 -6.31
C TYR A 340 -2.36 2.66 -5.77
N ASP A 341 -3.24 2.78 -4.78
CA ASP A 341 -3.66 4.06 -4.22
C ASP A 341 -3.86 3.92 -2.72
N LEU A 342 -3.11 4.68 -1.95
CA LEU A 342 -3.24 4.79 -0.50
C LEU A 342 -4.36 5.73 -0.08
N SER A 343 -4.90 6.54 -1.00
CA SER A 343 -5.64 7.77 -0.72
C SER A 343 -4.83 8.78 0.10
N PHE A 344 -5.34 10.01 0.23
CA PHE A 344 -4.78 11.00 1.13
C PHE A 344 -4.75 10.50 2.58
N VAL A 345 -5.83 9.85 3.02
CA VAL A 345 -5.96 9.34 4.41
C VAL A 345 -4.92 8.26 4.69
N GLY A 346 -4.72 7.32 3.77
CA GLY A 346 -3.73 6.26 3.97
C GLY A 346 -2.30 6.77 3.98
N ARG A 347 -1.95 7.67 3.05
CA ARG A 347 -0.64 8.34 3.04
C ARG A 347 -0.41 9.11 4.35
N TYR A 348 -1.38 9.89 4.80
CA TYR A 348 -1.30 10.61 6.07
C TYR A 348 -1.09 9.65 7.26
N LYS A 349 -1.85 8.55 7.32
CA LYS A 349 -1.71 7.56 8.41
C LYS A 349 -0.35 6.85 8.40
N ILE A 350 0.18 6.53 7.22
CA ILE A 350 1.52 5.93 7.08
C ILE A 350 2.58 6.89 7.61
N ASN A 351 2.58 8.14 7.13
CA ASN A 351 3.54 9.14 7.58
C ASN A 351 3.47 9.35 9.10
N LEU A 352 2.26 9.50 9.65
CA LEU A 352 2.06 9.68 11.09
C LEU A 352 2.59 8.49 11.91
N ARG A 353 2.36 7.26 11.44
CA ARG A 353 2.78 6.04 12.15
C ARG A 353 4.29 5.77 12.02
N LEU A 354 4.90 6.09 10.88
CA LEU A 354 6.30 5.78 10.57
C LEU A 354 7.25 6.97 10.75
N ALA A 355 6.76 8.16 11.14
CA ALA A 355 7.56 9.39 11.28
C ALA A 355 8.87 9.17 12.06
N LYS A 356 8.79 8.54 13.24
CA LYS A 356 9.96 8.24 14.08
C LYS A 356 10.92 7.26 13.40
N THR A 357 10.41 6.32 12.62
CA THR A 357 11.23 5.34 11.90
C THR A 357 11.93 5.97 10.71
N TYR A 358 11.26 6.88 9.99
CA TYR A 358 11.91 7.66 8.94
C TYR A 358 13.08 8.48 9.48
N GLU A 359 12.90 9.16 10.61
CA GLU A 359 13.95 9.92 11.27
C GLU A 359 15.13 9.03 11.68
N LYS A 360 14.86 7.91 12.37
CA LYS A 360 15.89 6.95 12.82
C LYS A 360 16.73 6.40 11.67
N LEU A 361 16.10 6.12 10.53
CA LEU A 361 16.76 5.55 9.35
C LEU A 361 17.33 6.62 8.40
N GLY A 362 17.15 7.92 8.70
CA GLY A 362 17.57 9.00 7.81
C GLY A 362 16.80 9.01 6.48
N LEU A 363 15.59 8.45 6.44
CA LEU A 363 14.76 8.39 5.25
C LEU A 363 13.96 9.68 5.07
N LYS A 364 13.79 10.10 3.82
CA LYS A 364 12.96 11.26 3.50
C LYS A 364 11.48 10.88 3.61
N GLU A 365 10.74 11.57 4.48
CA GLU A 365 9.30 11.38 4.56
C GLU A 365 8.63 11.66 3.19
N PRO A 366 7.81 10.74 2.67
CA PRO A 366 7.11 10.95 1.40
C PRO A 366 6.08 12.07 1.48
N SER A 367 5.96 12.86 0.40
CA SER A 367 4.93 13.92 0.32
C SER A 367 3.52 13.35 0.47
N LEU A 368 2.63 14.11 1.13
CA LEU A 368 1.20 13.79 1.23
C LEU A 368 0.50 13.68 -0.13
N SER A 369 1.06 14.29 -1.17
CA SER A 369 0.57 14.18 -2.55
C SER A 369 0.86 12.81 -3.19
N ARG A 370 1.85 12.07 -2.69
CA ARG A 370 2.22 10.76 -3.22
C ARG A 370 1.24 9.69 -2.73
N ARG A 371 0.41 9.19 -3.64
CA ARG A 371 -0.62 8.18 -3.35
C ARG A 371 -0.20 6.73 -3.60
N THR A 372 0.96 6.49 -4.21
CA THR A 372 1.56 5.14 -4.34
C THR A 372 2.55 4.88 -3.20
N LEU A 373 2.98 3.62 -3.02
CA LEU A 373 4.08 3.32 -2.10
C LEU A 373 5.41 3.86 -2.63
N CYS A 374 6.38 3.97 -1.72
CA CYS A 374 7.79 4.15 -2.06
C CYS A 374 8.66 3.14 -1.29
N TYR A 375 9.96 3.17 -1.58
CA TYR A 375 10.94 2.33 -0.92
C TYR A 375 10.98 2.59 0.59
N GLU A 376 10.91 3.86 0.98
CA GLU A 376 10.97 4.31 2.36
C GLU A 376 9.82 3.74 3.18
N ASP A 377 8.60 3.72 2.63
CA ASP A 377 7.41 3.14 3.30
C ASP A 377 7.64 1.67 3.66
N ILE A 378 8.12 0.89 2.69
CA ILE A 378 8.33 -0.56 2.83
C ILE A 378 9.45 -0.82 3.81
N LEU A 379 10.57 -0.10 3.70
CA LEU A 379 11.70 -0.26 4.61
C LEU A 379 11.33 0.11 6.04
N ALA A 380 10.66 1.25 6.24
CA ALA A 380 10.26 1.71 7.57
C ALA A 380 9.18 0.83 8.20
N ALA A 381 8.23 0.32 7.41
CA ALA A 381 7.24 -0.63 7.91
C ALA A 381 7.90 -1.93 8.37
N MET A 382 8.84 -2.46 7.58
CA MET A 382 9.56 -3.69 7.87
C MET A 382 10.58 -3.54 9.02
N TYR A 383 11.18 -2.36 9.22
CA TYR A 383 12.06 -2.08 10.36
C TYR A 383 11.29 -1.96 11.68
N ASN A 384 10.02 -1.58 11.63
CA ASN A 384 9.21 -1.34 12.82
C ASN A 384 8.38 -2.56 13.25
N VAL A 385 8.36 -3.63 12.43
CA VAL A 385 7.77 -4.93 12.79
C VAL A 385 8.82 -5.81 13.43
#